data_AF-A0A7Z3HV15-F1
#
_entry.id   AF-A0A7Z3HV15-F1
#
_cell.length_a   1.000
_cell.length_b   1.000
_cell.length_c   1.000
_cell.angle_alpha   90.00
_cell.angle_beta   90.00
_cell.angle_gamma   90.00
#
_symmetry.space_group_name_H-M   'P 1'
#
loop_
_entity.id
_entity.type
_entity.pdbx_description
1 polymer ?
#
loop_
_entity_poly.entity_id
_entity_poly.type
_entity_poly.pdbx_seq_one_letter_code
_entity_poly.pdbx_strand_id
1 'polypeptide(L)'
;MNFYEFTFVAQQGLLQQEVEGMLQELVILLKNIKRDILFQGVKGFLENKKLTKQKLEICSKTIQESLIHYSDFLENFVKILFIELEENFSNLKEIKLKIGKELKNELKNLEIVQNFIRTLESGKQITKNNFIRNIVSTLKVSISENLAKIFQDILKDCEAINLDELDKILKVLLENVVALGLIKYEYWGLLDFAYPINKMKSGHYCIMCISSTSGIMEEFIRRIKLNENIIRHLFIQVNKFFEGKSYMINKQVEEQSA
;
A
#
# COMPACT_ATOMS: atom_id res chain seq x y z
N MET A 1 -2.26 -6.36 -9.44
CA MET A 1 -2.18 -5.22 -8.51
C MET A 1 -2.91 -4.08 -9.16
N ASN A 2 -3.87 -3.50 -8.45
CA ASN A 2 -4.73 -2.49 -9.03
C ASN A 2 -4.31 -1.13 -8.48
N PHE A 3 -4.38 -0.12 -9.34
CA PHE A 3 -4.20 1.27 -8.95
C PHE A 3 -5.58 1.91 -8.88
N TYR A 4 -5.82 2.66 -7.82
CA TYR A 4 -7.08 3.32 -7.58
C TYR A 4 -6.83 4.80 -7.30
N GLU A 5 -7.59 5.64 -8.00
CA GLU A 5 -7.73 7.05 -7.66
C GLU A 5 -9.02 7.21 -6.87
N PHE A 6 -8.86 7.64 -5.62
CA PHE A 6 -9.95 7.89 -4.71
C PHE A 6 -10.04 9.40 -4.48
N THR A 7 -11.08 10.02 -5.01
CA THR A 7 -11.36 11.43 -4.81
C THR A 7 -12.52 11.56 -3.84
N PHE A 8 -12.40 12.44 -2.86
CA PHE A 8 -13.50 12.75 -1.95
C PHE A 8 -13.62 14.25 -1.72
N VAL A 9 -14.83 14.64 -1.34
CA VAL A 9 -15.17 16.00 -0.96
C VAL A 9 -15.58 15.98 0.51
N ALA A 10 -14.88 16.73 1.34
CA ALA A 10 -15.24 16.93 2.75
C ALA A 10 -16.11 18.17 2.94
N GLN A 11 -16.85 18.20 4.05
CA GLN A 11 -17.77 19.30 4.39
C GLN A 11 -17.08 20.67 4.40
N GLN A 12 -17.77 21.68 3.88
CA GLN A 12 -17.31 23.08 3.81
C GLN A 12 -16.86 23.68 5.16
N GLY A 13 -17.49 23.24 6.26
CA GLY A 13 -17.26 23.82 7.58
C GLY A 13 -15.96 23.39 8.25
N LEU A 14 -15.22 22.45 7.66
CA LEU A 14 -13.99 21.93 8.23
C LEU A 14 -12.83 22.90 7.98
N LEU A 15 -11.90 22.95 8.92
CA LEU A 15 -10.62 23.61 8.74
C LEU A 15 -9.68 22.70 7.93
N GLN A 16 -8.70 23.31 7.23
CA GLN A 16 -7.69 22.55 6.49
C GLN A 16 -6.99 21.49 7.37
N GLN A 17 -6.67 21.83 8.62
CA GLN A 17 -6.03 20.91 9.55
C GLN A 17 -6.91 19.70 9.89
N GLU A 18 -8.23 19.89 9.95
CA GLU A 18 -9.19 18.80 10.20
C GLU A 18 -9.27 17.88 8.99
N VAL A 19 -9.25 18.44 7.77
CA VAL A 19 -9.22 17.66 6.53
C VAL A 19 -7.91 16.87 6.39
N GLU A 20 -6.79 17.47 6.76
CA GLU A 20 -5.50 16.79 6.80
C GLU A 20 -5.48 15.68 7.87
N GLY A 21 -6.08 15.93 9.04
CA GLY A 21 -6.30 14.92 10.07
C GLY A 21 -7.12 13.74 9.56
N MET A 22 -8.24 14.01 8.87
CA MET A 22 -9.05 12.99 8.23
C MET A 22 -8.25 12.17 7.22
N LEU A 23 -7.39 12.77 6.41
CA LEU A 23 -6.53 12.03 5.47
C LEU A 23 -5.64 11.02 6.21
N GLN A 24 -5.06 11.41 7.35
CA GLN A 24 -4.27 10.49 8.18
C GLN A 24 -5.12 9.36 8.75
N GLU A 25 -6.34 9.67 9.22
CA GLU A 25 -7.29 8.66 9.67
C GLU A 25 -7.64 7.66 8.57
N LEU A 26 -7.85 8.12 7.33
CA LEU A 26 -8.10 7.25 6.18
C LEU A 26 -6.90 6.37 5.83
N VAL A 27 -5.67 6.87 5.99
CA VAL A 27 -4.46 6.06 5.82
C VAL A 27 -4.38 4.99 6.89
N ILE A 28 -4.64 5.33 8.15
CA ILE A 28 -4.69 4.37 9.26
C ILE A 28 -5.80 3.35 9.01
N LEU A 29 -6.94 3.77 8.49
CA LEU A 29 -8.06 2.91 8.14
C LEU A 29 -7.67 1.86 7.10
N LEU A 30 -6.98 2.26 6.03
CA LEU A 30 -6.46 1.32 5.01
C LEU A 30 -5.51 0.29 5.64
N LYS A 31 -4.62 0.73 6.54
CA LYS A 31 -3.70 -0.17 7.25
C LYS A 31 -4.44 -1.18 8.12
N ASN A 32 -5.46 -0.71 8.85
CA ASN A 32 -6.26 -1.56 9.72
C ASN A 32 -7.07 -2.58 8.92
N ILE A 33 -7.70 -2.18 7.81
CA ILE A 33 -8.42 -3.10 6.92
C ILE A 33 -7.46 -4.15 6.35
N LYS A 34 -6.28 -3.74 5.90
CA LYS A 34 -5.25 -4.67 5.40
C LYS A 34 -4.87 -5.67 6.48
N ARG A 35 -4.59 -5.20 7.70
CA ARG A 35 -4.33 -6.05 8.86
C ARG A 35 -5.47 -7.03 9.08
N ASP A 36 -6.70 -6.56 9.22
CA ASP A 36 -7.90 -7.37 9.47
C ASP A 36 -8.03 -8.51 8.45
N ILE A 37 -7.85 -8.21 7.15
CA ILE A 37 -7.92 -9.21 6.08
C ILE A 37 -6.79 -10.25 6.19
N LEU A 38 -5.57 -9.82 6.51
CA LEU A 38 -4.46 -10.74 6.76
C LEU A 38 -4.71 -11.62 7.99
N PHE A 39 -5.22 -11.04 9.08
CA PHE A 39 -5.60 -11.77 10.30
C PHE A 39 -6.66 -12.84 10.00
N GLN A 40 -7.72 -12.48 9.27
CA GLN A 40 -8.78 -13.43 8.89
C GLN A 40 -8.26 -14.53 7.97
N GLY A 41 -7.40 -14.20 7.01
CA GLY A 41 -6.81 -15.20 6.12
C GLY A 41 -5.94 -16.22 6.87
N VAL A 42 -5.14 -15.76 7.83
CA VAL A 42 -4.30 -16.65 8.68
C VAL A 42 -5.18 -17.50 9.60
N LYS A 43 -6.23 -16.91 10.18
CA LYS A 43 -7.17 -17.62 11.04
C LYS A 43 -7.91 -18.74 10.29
N GLY A 44 -8.48 -18.44 9.12
CA GLY A 44 -9.16 -19.43 8.28
C GLY A 44 -8.22 -20.56 7.81
N PHE A 45 -6.94 -20.25 7.58
CA PHE A 45 -5.93 -21.26 7.24
C PHE A 45 -5.62 -22.22 8.41
N LEU A 46 -5.65 -21.72 9.64
CA LEU A 46 -5.31 -22.50 10.83
C LEU A 46 -6.52 -23.28 11.40
N GLU A 47 -7.75 -22.76 11.25
CA GLU A 47 -8.97 -23.37 11.79
C GLU A 47 -9.25 -24.80 11.26
N ASN A 48 -8.74 -25.15 10.07
CA ASN A 48 -8.92 -26.48 9.47
C ASN A 48 -7.94 -27.56 10.00
N LYS A 49 -7.03 -27.23 10.93
CA LYS A 49 -5.96 -28.14 11.38
C LYS A 49 -6.17 -28.64 12.80
N LYS A 50 -5.87 -29.93 13.02
CA LYS A 50 -5.85 -30.56 14.36
C LYS A 50 -4.62 -30.09 15.17
N LEU A 51 -4.61 -28.84 15.62
CA LEU A 51 -3.61 -28.35 16.58
C LEU A 51 -4.21 -28.12 17.97
N THR A 52 -3.36 -28.17 19.00
CA THR A 52 -3.72 -27.68 20.34
C THR A 52 -3.90 -26.16 20.30
N LYS A 53 -4.92 -25.65 21.02
CA LYS A 53 -5.31 -24.22 21.01
C LYS A 53 -4.12 -23.27 21.25
N GLN A 54 -3.22 -23.62 22.18
CA GLN A 54 -2.07 -22.78 22.54
C GLN A 54 -0.98 -22.70 21.44
N LYS A 55 -0.65 -23.81 20.78
CA LYS A 55 0.36 -23.81 19.70
C LYS A 55 -0.15 -23.05 18.48
N LEU A 56 -1.44 -23.20 18.17
CA LEU A 56 -2.09 -22.51 17.05
C LEU A 56 -2.08 -21.00 17.23
N GLU A 57 -2.31 -20.52 18.47
CA GLU A 57 -2.29 -19.10 18.80
C GLU A 57 -0.89 -18.49 18.66
N ILE A 58 0.15 -19.18 19.15
CA ILE A 58 1.54 -18.73 19.02
C ILE A 58 1.96 -18.67 17.55
N CYS A 59 1.70 -19.74 16.77
CA CYS A 59 2.03 -19.76 15.35
C CYS A 59 1.26 -18.70 14.57
N SER A 60 -0.03 -18.51 14.85
CA SER A 60 -0.84 -17.45 14.25
C SER A 60 -0.21 -16.08 14.49
N LYS A 61 0.22 -15.81 15.73
CA LYS A 61 0.80 -14.54 16.11
C LYS A 61 2.15 -14.28 15.42
N THR A 62 3.04 -15.27 15.40
CA THR A 62 4.33 -15.16 14.71
C THR A 62 4.18 -14.95 13.20
N ILE A 63 3.22 -15.65 12.58
CA ILE A 63 2.88 -15.48 11.16
C ILE A 63 2.36 -14.06 10.93
N GLN A 64 1.44 -13.58 11.77
CA GLN A 64 0.85 -12.24 11.65
C GLN A 64 1.90 -11.14 11.81
N GLU A 65 2.75 -11.23 12.83
CA GLU A 65 3.84 -10.28 13.07
C GLU A 65 4.79 -10.22 11.87
N SER A 66 5.16 -11.38 11.33
CA SER A 66 6.01 -11.46 10.13
C SER A 66 5.32 -10.79 8.92
N LEU A 67 4.04 -11.06 8.69
CA LEU A 67 3.29 -10.48 7.57
C LEU A 67 3.14 -8.96 7.68
N ILE A 68 2.85 -8.45 8.88
CA ILE A 68 2.74 -7.01 9.14
C ILE A 68 4.08 -6.33 8.89
N HIS A 69 5.16 -6.94 9.37
CA HIS A 69 6.52 -6.43 9.18
C HIS A 69 6.89 -6.27 7.70
N TYR A 70 6.66 -7.31 6.87
CA TYR A 70 6.91 -7.19 5.43
C TYR A 70 5.97 -6.20 4.72
N SER A 71 4.72 -6.10 5.18
CA SER A 71 3.77 -5.12 4.69
C SER A 71 4.27 -3.69 4.92
N ASP A 72 4.71 -3.39 6.15
CA ASP A 72 5.19 -2.05 6.53
C ASP A 72 6.49 -1.71 5.80
N PHE A 73 7.41 -2.68 5.67
CA PHE A 73 8.61 -2.54 4.84
C PHE A 73 8.27 -2.18 3.39
N LEU A 74 7.33 -2.89 2.76
CA LEU A 74 6.93 -2.64 1.37
C LEU A 74 6.30 -1.25 1.20
N GLU A 75 5.46 -0.82 2.15
CA GLU A 75 4.85 0.51 2.13
C GLU A 75 5.92 1.61 2.21
N ASN A 76 6.88 1.49 3.12
CA ASN A 76 7.98 2.45 3.26
C ASN A 76 8.87 2.48 2.01
N PHE A 77 9.23 1.30 1.52
CA PHE A 77 10.08 1.14 0.35
C PHE A 77 9.45 1.79 -0.90
N VAL A 78 8.15 1.61 -1.12
CA VAL A 78 7.47 2.20 -2.28
C VAL A 78 7.23 3.68 -2.13
N LYS A 79 7.01 4.18 -0.91
CA LYS A 79 7.00 5.64 -0.66
C LYS A 79 8.32 6.26 -1.06
N ILE A 80 9.45 5.67 -0.68
CA ILE A 80 10.78 6.14 -1.09
C ILE A 80 10.88 6.15 -2.62
N LEU A 81 10.48 5.07 -3.31
CA LEU A 81 10.57 5.00 -4.76
C LEU A 81 9.65 5.97 -5.51
N PHE A 82 8.42 6.19 -5.05
CA PHE A 82 7.48 7.06 -5.76
C PHE A 82 7.76 8.54 -5.46
N ILE A 83 8.06 8.86 -4.21
CA ILE A 83 8.21 10.24 -3.72
C ILE A 83 9.63 10.74 -3.94
N GLU A 84 10.65 9.97 -3.52
CA GLU A 84 12.02 10.47 -3.55
C GLU A 84 12.69 10.28 -4.91
N LEU A 85 12.39 9.22 -5.67
CA LEU A 85 13.07 8.95 -6.94
C LEU A 85 12.81 10.04 -7.98
N GLU A 86 13.86 10.69 -8.45
CA GLU A 86 13.78 11.68 -9.53
C GLU A 86 13.57 10.99 -10.89
N GLU A 87 12.92 11.68 -11.81
CA GLU A 87 12.61 11.15 -13.15
C GLU A 87 13.87 10.82 -13.98
N ASN A 88 14.93 11.60 -13.78
CA ASN A 88 16.22 11.41 -14.46
C ASN A 88 17.15 10.43 -13.74
N PHE A 89 16.70 9.82 -12.63
CA PHE A 89 17.50 8.95 -11.77
C PHE A 89 18.80 9.61 -11.25
N SER A 90 18.87 10.94 -11.20
CA SER A 90 20.04 11.69 -10.72
C SER A 90 20.38 11.36 -9.27
N ASN A 91 19.36 11.14 -8.45
CA ASN A 91 19.49 10.73 -7.05
C ASN A 91 19.53 9.21 -6.81
N LEU A 92 19.67 8.40 -7.87
CA LEU A 92 19.66 6.93 -7.75
C LEU A 92 20.75 6.41 -6.80
N LYS A 93 21.92 7.06 -6.73
CA LYS A 93 22.99 6.66 -5.80
C LYS A 93 22.59 6.86 -4.33
N GLU A 94 21.94 7.97 -4.01
CA GLU A 94 21.45 8.25 -2.66
C GLU A 94 20.32 7.28 -2.27
N ILE A 95 19.38 7.08 -3.20
CA ILE A 95 18.26 6.15 -3.00
C ILE A 95 18.76 4.71 -2.87
N LYS A 96 19.77 4.30 -3.63
CA LYS A 96 20.44 3.00 -3.46
C LYS A 96 21.00 2.82 -2.05
N LEU A 97 21.57 3.87 -1.46
CA LEU A 97 22.11 3.83 -0.10
C LEU A 97 20.99 3.77 0.95
N LYS A 98 19.91 4.55 0.80
CA LYS A 98 18.74 4.49 1.70
C LYS A 98 18.07 3.12 1.65
N ILE A 99 17.76 2.65 0.43
CA ILE A 99 17.19 1.33 0.19
C ILE A 99 18.11 0.22 0.69
N GLY A 100 19.42 0.33 0.46
CA GLY A 100 20.38 -0.66 0.93
C GLY A 100 20.43 -0.78 2.46
N LYS A 101 20.26 0.34 3.19
CA LYS A 101 20.12 0.32 4.66
C LYS A 101 18.82 -0.35 5.09
N GLU A 102 17.70 0.02 4.48
CA GLU A 102 16.38 -0.58 4.76
C GLU A 102 16.40 -2.11 4.51
N LEU A 103 16.93 -2.52 3.35
CA LEU A 103 17.03 -3.93 2.95
C LEU A 103 17.97 -4.74 3.85
N LYS A 104 19.12 -4.17 4.27
CA LYS A 104 20.12 -4.89 5.08
C LYS A 104 19.61 -5.17 6.50
N ASN A 105 18.73 -4.32 7.01
CA ASN A 105 18.11 -4.52 8.32
C ASN A 105 17.03 -5.62 8.26
N GLU A 106 16.22 -5.66 7.19
CA GLU A 106 15.05 -6.53 7.12
C GLU A 106 15.27 -7.87 6.41
N LEU A 107 16.17 -7.93 5.43
CA LEU A 107 16.46 -9.12 4.63
C LEU A 107 17.94 -9.47 4.77
N LYS A 108 18.30 -10.21 5.83
CA LYS A 108 19.66 -10.75 6.04
C LYS A 108 20.15 -11.65 4.89
N ASN A 109 19.27 -12.06 3.98
CA ASN A 109 19.61 -12.89 2.82
C ASN A 109 20.26 -12.04 1.71
N LEU A 110 21.59 -12.00 1.75
CA LEU A 110 22.49 -11.29 0.82
C LEU A 110 22.15 -11.51 -0.67
N GLU A 111 21.58 -12.66 -1.06
CA GLU A 111 21.21 -12.96 -2.44
C GLU A 111 20.09 -12.05 -2.98
N ILE A 112 19.08 -11.72 -2.16
CA ILE A 112 17.97 -10.84 -2.56
C ILE A 112 18.51 -9.42 -2.79
N VAL A 113 19.37 -8.95 -1.89
CA VAL A 113 20.00 -7.63 -1.97
C VAL A 113 20.93 -7.55 -3.18
N GLN A 114 21.70 -8.59 -3.48
CA GLN A 114 22.61 -8.64 -4.63
C GLN A 114 21.87 -8.70 -5.98
N ASN A 115 20.81 -9.51 -6.08
CA ASN A 115 19.97 -9.56 -7.28
C ASN A 115 19.23 -8.24 -7.51
N PHE A 116 18.81 -7.60 -6.43
CA PHE A 116 18.19 -6.29 -6.44
C PHE A 116 19.16 -5.20 -6.93
N ILE A 117 20.38 -5.16 -6.39
CA ILE A 117 21.45 -4.23 -6.82
C ILE A 117 21.80 -4.44 -8.31
N ARG A 118 21.90 -5.69 -8.77
CA ARG A 118 22.15 -6.02 -10.19
C ARG A 118 21.03 -5.52 -11.12
N THR A 119 19.77 -5.66 -10.72
CA THR A 119 18.62 -5.14 -11.48
C THR A 119 18.63 -3.60 -11.56
N LEU A 120 19.16 -2.95 -10.52
CA LEU A 120 19.38 -1.50 -10.43
C LEU A 120 20.55 -0.98 -11.28
N GLU A 121 21.41 -1.85 -11.80
CA GLU A 121 22.56 -1.48 -12.64
C GLU A 121 22.22 -1.49 -14.14
N SER A 122 21.19 -2.23 -14.57
CA SER A 122 20.76 -2.34 -15.98
C SER A 122 19.82 -1.22 -16.46
N GLY A 123 19.40 -0.30 -15.57
CA GLY A 123 18.32 0.66 -15.81
C GLY A 123 18.58 1.86 -16.73
N LYS A 124 19.67 1.90 -17.51
CA LYS A 124 20.11 3.12 -18.24
C LYS A 124 19.16 3.67 -19.32
N GLN A 125 18.03 3.04 -19.63
CA GLN A 125 17.09 3.46 -20.69
C GLN A 125 15.59 3.24 -20.37
N ILE A 126 15.21 3.02 -19.10
CA ILE A 126 13.84 2.64 -18.74
C ILE A 126 13.11 3.84 -18.12
N THR A 127 11.85 4.10 -18.52
CA THR A 127 11.01 5.13 -17.88
C THR A 127 10.84 4.86 -16.37
N LYS A 128 10.78 5.92 -15.54
CA LYS A 128 10.63 5.84 -14.06
C LYS A 128 9.58 4.83 -13.64
N ASN A 129 8.42 4.84 -14.28
CA ASN A 129 7.31 3.95 -13.94
C ASN A 129 7.56 2.47 -14.29
N ASN A 130 8.21 2.18 -15.42
CA ASN A 130 8.58 0.81 -15.77
C ASN A 130 9.68 0.29 -14.84
N PHE A 131 10.63 1.15 -14.46
CA PHE A 131 11.64 0.81 -13.49
C PHE A 131 11.05 0.48 -12.12
N ILE A 132 10.16 1.33 -11.61
CA ILE A 132 9.44 1.09 -10.34
C ILE A 132 8.64 -0.21 -10.44
N ARG A 133 7.89 -0.43 -11.52
CA ARG A 133 7.10 -1.66 -11.71
C ARG A 133 8.00 -2.90 -11.68
N ASN A 134 9.14 -2.87 -12.37
CA ASN A 134 10.08 -4.00 -12.41
C ASN A 134 10.66 -4.28 -11.03
N ILE A 135 11.18 -3.25 -10.35
CA ILE A 135 11.75 -3.34 -9.00
C ILE A 135 10.74 -3.88 -8.01
N VAL A 136 9.54 -3.31 -8.00
CA VAL A 136 8.46 -3.75 -7.13
C VAL A 136 8.07 -5.19 -7.46
N SER A 137 8.04 -5.59 -8.74
CA SER A 137 7.76 -6.98 -9.12
C SER A 137 8.82 -7.97 -8.63
N THR A 138 10.11 -7.62 -8.76
CA THR A 138 11.21 -8.46 -8.26
C THR A 138 11.13 -8.61 -6.74
N LEU A 139 10.91 -7.52 -6.01
CA LEU A 139 10.78 -7.57 -4.56
C LEU A 139 9.58 -8.40 -4.11
N LYS A 140 8.45 -8.30 -4.82
CA LYS A 140 7.27 -9.13 -4.53
C LYS A 140 7.60 -10.61 -4.62
N VAL A 141 8.33 -11.02 -5.66
CA VAL A 141 8.75 -12.42 -5.84
C VAL A 141 9.68 -12.83 -4.71
N SER A 142 10.71 -12.04 -4.42
CA SER A 142 11.67 -12.36 -3.35
C SER A 142 11.04 -12.43 -1.95
N ILE A 143 10.11 -11.51 -1.63
CA ILE A 143 9.40 -11.52 -0.35
C ILE A 143 8.46 -12.73 -0.27
N SER A 144 7.79 -13.08 -1.37
CA SER A 144 6.92 -14.26 -1.45
C SER A 144 7.70 -15.55 -1.20
N GLU A 145 8.87 -15.68 -1.82
CA GLU A 145 9.76 -16.83 -1.61
C GLU A 145 10.27 -16.91 -0.17
N ASN A 146 10.65 -15.78 0.43
CA ASN A 146 11.13 -15.75 1.81
C ASN A 146 10.02 -16.08 2.81
N LEU A 147 8.83 -15.51 2.62
CA LEU A 147 7.65 -15.80 3.43
C LEU A 147 7.24 -17.27 3.30
N ALA A 148 7.28 -17.84 2.10
CA ALA A 148 7.02 -19.25 1.90
C ALA A 148 8.00 -20.13 2.69
N LYS A 149 9.30 -19.80 2.70
CA LYS A 149 10.31 -20.49 3.51
C LYS A 149 10.01 -20.37 5.02
N ILE A 150 9.77 -19.16 5.51
CA ILE A 150 9.45 -18.90 6.92
C ILE A 150 8.19 -19.68 7.32
N PHE A 151 7.15 -19.68 6.50
CA PHE A 151 5.92 -20.41 6.78
C PHE A 151 6.12 -21.91 6.71
N GLN A 152 6.87 -22.43 5.74
CA GLN A 152 7.21 -23.85 5.71
C GLN A 152 7.97 -24.27 6.97
N ASP A 153 8.91 -23.46 7.45
CA ASP A 153 9.66 -23.76 8.67
C ASP A 153 8.76 -23.72 9.91
N ILE A 154 7.92 -22.69 10.07
CA ILE A 154 6.92 -22.61 11.16
C ILE A 154 5.92 -23.78 11.10
N LEU A 155 5.56 -24.24 9.90
CA LEU A 155 4.58 -25.31 9.71
C LEU A 155 5.19 -26.72 9.82
N LYS A 156 6.49 -26.89 9.55
CA LYS A 156 7.21 -28.14 9.86
C LYS A 156 7.13 -28.45 11.36
N ASP A 157 7.21 -27.42 12.20
CA ASP A 157 7.03 -27.55 13.66
C ASP A 157 5.59 -27.94 14.07
N CYS A 158 4.63 -27.85 13.14
CA CYS A 158 3.20 -28.01 13.41
C CYS A 158 2.58 -29.34 12.95
N GLU A 159 3.32 -30.27 12.33
CA GLU A 159 2.86 -31.60 11.90
C GLU A 159 1.42 -31.66 11.35
N ALA A 160 1.21 -31.22 10.10
CA ALA A 160 0.25 -31.80 9.11
C ALA A 160 -0.22 -30.72 8.11
N ILE A 161 0.21 -30.79 6.84
CA ILE A 161 -0.54 -30.18 5.73
C ILE A 161 -0.28 -30.91 4.40
N ASN A 162 -1.35 -31.12 3.61
CA ASN A 162 -1.29 -31.33 2.16
C ASN A 162 -0.69 -30.11 1.44
N LEU A 163 0.40 -30.31 0.71
CA LEU A 163 1.20 -29.26 0.06
C LEU A 163 0.41 -28.38 -0.93
N ASP A 164 -0.54 -28.95 -1.68
CA ASP A 164 -1.24 -28.23 -2.76
C ASP A 164 -2.29 -27.20 -2.28
N GLU A 165 -2.91 -27.44 -1.13
CA GLU A 165 -3.92 -26.53 -0.56
C GLU A 165 -3.25 -25.34 0.16
N LEU A 166 -2.07 -25.61 0.73
CA LEU A 166 -1.19 -24.61 1.31
C LEU A 166 -0.78 -23.57 0.26
N ASP A 167 -0.33 -24.00 -0.91
CA ASP A 167 0.17 -23.11 -1.95
C ASP A 167 -0.89 -22.13 -2.47
N LYS A 168 -2.14 -22.58 -2.61
CA LYS A 168 -3.26 -21.71 -3.02
C LYS A 168 -3.57 -20.65 -1.96
N ILE A 169 -3.61 -21.04 -0.69
CA ILE A 169 -3.91 -20.12 0.42
C ILE A 169 -2.76 -19.15 0.64
N LEU A 170 -1.51 -19.63 0.57
CA LEU A 170 -0.32 -18.81 0.63
C LEU A 170 -0.32 -17.75 -0.47
N LYS A 171 -0.70 -18.12 -1.70
CA LYS A 171 -0.81 -17.16 -2.79
C LYS A 171 -1.80 -16.03 -2.49
N VAL A 172 -2.99 -16.35 -1.98
CA VAL A 172 -4.01 -15.34 -1.61
C VAL A 172 -3.53 -14.46 -0.45
N LEU A 173 -2.88 -15.04 0.56
CA LEU A 173 -2.30 -14.29 1.67
C LEU A 173 -1.20 -13.34 1.19
N LEU A 174 -0.30 -13.84 0.36
CA LEU A 174 0.81 -13.08 -0.20
C LEU A 174 0.32 -11.93 -1.10
N GLU A 175 -0.74 -12.13 -1.90
CA GLU A 175 -1.35 -11.08 -2.70
C GLU A 175 -1.85 -9.89 -1.85
N ASN A 176 -2.39 -10.16 -0.66
CA ASN A 176 -2.86 -9.13 0.28
C ASN A 176 -1.71 -8.43 1.00
N VAL A 177 -0.62 -9.15 1.34
CA VAL A 177 0.60 -8.55 1.92
C VAL A 177 1.22 -7.56 0.95
N VAL A 178 1.16 -7.90 -0.33
CA VAL A 178 1.73 -7.17 -1.45
C VAL A 178 0.94 -5.91 -1.83
N ALA A 179 -0.24 -5.66 -1.24
CA ALA A 179 -0.94 -4.38 -1.39
C ALA A 179 -0.11 -3.23 -0.78
N LEU A 180 0.25 -2.21 -1.56
CA LEU A 180 1.23 -1.18 -1.17
C LEU A 180 0.64 -0.05 -0.31
N GLY A 181 -0.69 0.12 -0.29
CA GLY A 181 -1.36 1.16 0.48
C GLY A 181 -1.38 2.51 -0.23
N LEU A 182 -1.31 3.60 0.54
CA LEU A 182 -1.30 4.97 0.00
C LEU A 182 0.08 5.28 -0.62
N ILE A 183 0.07 5.69 -1.89
CA ILE A 183 1.28 6.09 -2.62
C ILE A 183 1.44 7.61 -2.59
N LYS A 184 0.35 8.33 -2.87
CA LYS A 184 0.34 9.78 -2.95
C LYS A 184 -1.03 10.31 -2.55
N TYR A 185 -1.09 11.50 -1.97
CA TYR A 185 -2.32 12.24 -1.82
C TYR A 185 -2.08 13.70 -2.22
N GLU A 186 -3.15 14.39 -2.61
CA GLU A 186 -3.14 15.83 -2.80
C GLU A 186 -4.43 16.43 -2.23
N TYR A 187 -4.28 17.56 -1.55
CA TYR A 187 -5.37 18.39 -1.11
C TYR A 187 -5.52 19.55 -2.09
N TRP A 188 -6.65 19.62 -2.80
CA TRP A 188 -6.94 20.64 -3.79
C TRP A 188 -7.62 21.87 -3.20
N GLY A 189 -7.73 22.00 -1.88
CA GLY A 189 -8.35 23.17 -1.28
C GLY A 189 -9.88 23.14 -1.23
N LEU A 190 -10.44 24.25 -0.75
CA LEU A 190 -11.87 24.52 -0.76
C LEU A 190 -12.27 25.05 -2.13
N LEU A 191 -13.15 24.34 -2.83
CA LEU A 191 -13.63 24.73 -4.17
C LEU A 191 -15.16 24.82 -4.19
N ASP A 192 -15.67 25.80 -4.93
CA ASP A 192 -17.10 25.98 -5.15
C ASP A 192 -17.66 24.89 -6.06
N PHE A 193 -18.85 24.41 -5.73
CA PHE A 193 -19.59 23.45 -6.54
C PHE A 193 -20.35 24.14 -7.67
N ALA A 194 -20.53 23.44 -8.77
CA ALA A 194 -21.41 23.90 -9.85
C ALA A 194 -22.88 24.04 -9.41
N TYR A 195 -23.31 23.27 -8.41
CA TYR A 195 -24.63 23.33 -7.79
C TYR A 195 -24.55 22.92 -6.31
N PRO A 196 -25.45 23.37 -5.43
CA PRO A 196 -25.39 23.03 -4.02
C PRO A 196 -25.55 21.52 -3.77
N ILE A 197 -24.70 20.96 -2.89
CA ILE A 197 -24.74 19.55 -2.47
C ILE A 197 -24.96 19.54 -0.96
N ASN A 198 -25.98 18.83 -0.47
CA ASN A 198 -26.32 18.80 0.95
C ASN A 198 -26.42 20.20 1.58
N LYS A 199 -26.99 21.17 0.85
CA LYS A 199 -27.11 22.61 1.22
C LYS A 199 -25.79 23.39 1.34
N MET A 200 -24.64 22.79 1.04
CA MET A 200 -23.34 23.46 0.94
C MET A 200 -23.09 23.94 -0.49
N LYS A 201 -22.37 25.06 -0.63
CA LYS A 201 -22.00 25.64 -1.93
C LYS A 201 -20.56 25.34 -2.34
N SER A 202 -19.72 24.93 -1.39
CA SER A 202 -18.34 24.53 -1.62
C SER A 202 -17.96 23.35 -0.74
N GLY A 203 -16.77 22.79 -0.94
CA GLY A 203 -16.23 21.73 -0.11
C GLY A 203 -14.76 21.48 -0.38
N HIS A 204 -14.14 20.74 0.52
CA HIS A 204 -12.71 20.47 0.48
C HIS A 204 -12.44 19.28 -0.43
N TYR A 205 -11.70 19.49 -1.51
CA TYR A 205 -11.39 18.44 -2.47
C TYR A 205 -10.06 17.77 -2.14
N CYS A 206 -10.09 16.45 -2.10
CA CYS A 206 -8.91 15.62 -1.85
C CYS A 206 -8.85 14.48 -2.86
N ILE A 207 -7.64 14.10 -3.26
CA ILE A 207 -7.37 12.89 -4.04
C ILE A 207 -6.32 12.02 -3.34
N MET A 208 -6.53 10.71 -3.38
CA MET A 208 -5.63 9.69 -2.86
C MET A 208 -5.34 8.68 -3.97
N CYS A 209 -4.06 8.48 -4.26
CA CYS A 209 -3.56 7.44 -5.15
C CYS A 209 -3.21 6.21 -4.31
N ILE A 210 -4.04 5.19 -4.39
CA ILE A 210 -3.96 3.98 -3.56
C ILE A 210 -3.63 2.79 -4.44
N SER A 211 -2.72 1.93 -4.00
CA SER A 211 -2.50 0.64 -4.65
C SER A 211 -2.83 -0.51 -3.71
N SER A 212 -3.87 -1.25 -4.08
CA SER A 212 -4.44 -2.28 -3.21
C SER A 212 -5.11 -3.42 -4.01
N THR A 213 -5.59 -4.44 -3.30
CA THR A 213 -6.45 -5.50 -3.84
C THR A 213 -7.92 -5.06 -3.81
N SER A 214 -8.79 -5.71 -4.61
CA SER A 214 -10.23 -5.37 -4.66
C SER A 214 -10.90 -5.49 -3.29
N GLY A 215 -10.65 -6.58 -2.56
CA GLY A 215 -11.29 -6.83 -1.26
C GLY A 215 -10.95 -5.77 -0.21
N ILE A 216 -9.70 -5.29 -0.14
CA ILE A 216 -9.31 -4.19 0.75
C ILE A 216 -10.02 -2.89 0.35
N MET A 217 -10.14 -2.64 -0.96
CA MET A 217 -10.75 -1.42 -1.49
C MET A 217 -12.26 -1.36 -1.22
N GLU A 218 -12.96 -2.48 -1.39
CA GLU A 218 -14.40 -2.61 -1.12
C GLU A 218 -14.72 -2.32 0.35
N GLU A 219 -13.96 -2.90 1.27
CA GLU A 219 -14.11 -2.65 2.71
C GLU A 219 -13.79 -1.20 3.07
N PHE A 220 -12.78 -0.60 2.43
CA PHE A 220 -12.47 0.82 2.63
C PHE A 220 -13.62 1.71 2.17
N ILE A 221 -14.17 1.47 0.97
CA ILE A 221 -15.33 2.22 0.45
C ILE A 221 -16.53 2.06 1.38
N ARG A 222 -16.76 0.85 1.94
CA ARG A 222 -17.82 0.61 2.92
C ARG A 222 -17.68 1.50 4.15
N ARG A 223 -16.46 1.65 4.68
CA ARG A 223 -16.19 2.51 5.85
C ARG A 223 -16.25 4.01 5.50
N ILE A 224 -15.80 4.42 4.31
CA ILE A 224 -15.95 5.80 3.80
C ILE A 224 -17.42 6.23 3.75
N LYS A 225 -18.32 5.34 3.31
CA LYS A 225 -19.76 5.63 3.25
C LYS A 225 -20.38 5.96 4.61
N LEU A 226 -19.76 5.52 5.70
CA LEU A 226 -20.20 5.78 7.06
C LEU A 226 -19.63 7.09 7.63
N ASN A 227 -18.69 7.73 6.93
CA ASN A 227 -18.07 8.96 7.38
C ASN A 227 -18.93 10.17 6.99
N GLU A 228 -19.58 10.78 7.98
CA GLU A 228 -20.48 11.93 7.79
C GLU A 228 -19.75 13.18 7.29
N ASN A 229 -18.45 13.31 7.55
CA ASN A 229 -17.63 14.43 7.12
C ASN A 229 -17.32 14.37 5.61
N ILE A 230 -17.50 13.22 4.97
CA ILE A 230 -17.31 13.03 3.53
C ILE A 230 -18.66 13.12 2.83
N ILE A 231 -18.88 14.19 2.08
CA ILE A 231 -20.18 14.48 1.45
C ILE A 231 -20.34 13.80 0.09
N ARG A 232 -19.21 13.52 -0.58
CA ARG A 232 -19.17 12.83 -1.88
C ARG A 232 -17.83 12.15 -2.04
N HIS A 233 -17.82 11.00 -2.70
CA HIS A 233 -16.60 10.29 -3.05
C HIS A 233 -16.75 9.61 -4.41
N LEU A 234 -15.63 9.41 -5.08
CA LEU A 234 -15.50 8.71 -6.34
C LEU A 234 -14.28 7.81 -6.26
N PHE A 235 -14.45 6.56 -6.65
CA PHE A 235 -13.36 5.59 -6.76
C PHE A 235 -13.26 5.14 -8.21
N ILE A 236 -12.05 5.17 -8.76
CA ILE A 236 -11.79 4.76 -10.15
C ILE A 236 -10.56 3.85 -10.13
N GLN A 237 -10.68 2.69 -10.79
CA GLN A 237 -9.51 1.87 -11.09
C GLN A 237 -8.79 2.44 -12.31
N VAL A 238 -7.50 2.71 -12.16
CA VAL A 238 -6.64 3.27 -13.21
C VAL A 238 -5.52 2.30 -13.59
N ASN A 239 -5.00 2.45 -14.80
CA ASN A 239 -3.84 1.66 -15.25
C ASN A 239 -2.51 2.22 -14.74
N LYS A 240 -2.47 3.53 -14.48
CA LYS A 240 -1.30 4.30 -14.08
C LYS A 240 -1.75 5.57 -13.34
N PHE A 241 -1.00 6.01 -12.34
CA PHE A 241 -1.20 7.31 -11.73
C PHE A 241 -0.66 8.45 -12.60
N PHE A 242 -1.21 9.64 -12.39
CA PHE A 242 -0.67 10.87 -12.96
C PHE A 242 0.75 11.14 -12.45
N GLU A 243 1.60 11.68 -13.33
CA GLU A 243 2.99 12.06 -13.04
C GLU A 243 3.05 13.50 -12.52
N GLY A 244 4.01 13.79 -11.64
CA GLY A 244 4.17 15.13 -11.07
C GLY A 244 2.98 15.54 -10.19
N LYS A 245 2.67 16.84 -10.15
CA LYS A 245 1.50 17.42 -9.46
C LYS A 245 0.28 17.37 -10.36
N SER A 246 -0.93 17.26 -9.80
CA SER A 246 -2.14 17.35 -10.61
C SER A 246 -2.32 18.74 -11.22
N TYR A 247 -3.13 18.79 -12.27
CA TYR A 247 -3.56 20.04 -12.89
C TYR A 247 -4.17 21.00 -11.86
N MET A 248 -4.93 20.49 -10.89
CA MET A 248 -5.59 21.31 -9.86
C MET A 248 -4.57 22.05 -8.99
N ILE A 249 -3.52 21.35 -8.55
CA ILE A 249 -2.45 21.97 -7.76
C ILE A 249 -1.65 22.98 -8.61
N ASN A 250 -1.32 22.63 -9.86
CA ASN A 250 -0.57 23.54 -10.73
C ASN A 250 -1.34 24.83 -10.98
N LYS A 251 -2.65 24.74 -11.26
CA LYS A 251 -3.53 25.89 -11.44
C LYS A 251 -3.54 26.79 -10.20
N GLN A 252 -3.61 26.22 -9.01
CA GLN A 252 -3.57 27.00 -7.77
C GLN A 252 -2.23 27.72 -7.56
N VAL A 253 -1.12 27.06 -7.90
CA VAL A 253 0.21 27.68 -7.82
C VAL A 253 0.32 28.85 -8.79
N GLU A 254 -0.19 28.70 -10.02
CA GLU A 254 -0.23 29.78 -11.01
C GLU A 254 -1.09 30.96 -10.53
N GLU A 255 -2.29 30.69 -10.00
CA GLU A 255 -3.19 31.72 -9.46
C GLU A 255 -2.63 32.46 -8.23
N GLN A 256 -1.79 31.80 -7.42
CA GLN A 256 -1.11 32.42 -6.27
C GLN A 256 0.14 33.24 -6.66
N SER A 257 0.70 32.98 -7.85
CA SER A 257 1.93 33.62 -8.34
C SER A 257 1.64 34.85 -9.22
N ALA A 258 0.38 35.05 -9.61
CA ALA A 258 -0.11 36.16 -10.42
C ALA A 258 -0.67 37.29 -9.54
#